data_AF-A0A552FX79-F1
#
_entry.id   AF-A0A552FX79-F1
#
_cell.length_a   1.000
_cell.length_b   1.000
_cell.length_c   1.000
_cell.angle_alpha   90.00
_cell.angle_beta   90.00
_cell.angle_gamma   90.00
#
_symmetry.space_group_name_H-M   'P 1'
#
loop_
_entity.id
_entity.type
_entity.pdbx_description
1 polymer ?
#
loop_
_entity_poly.entity_id
_entity_poly.type
_entity_poly.pdbx_seq_one_letter_code
_entity_poly.pdbx_strand_id
1 'polypeptide(L)' 'GYYVGEVPQLRGCYSQGETIDELMKNIREVIELCLEDDNPEDVSKFVGIEKVSI' A
#
# COMPACT_ATOMS: atom_id res chain seq x y z
N GLY A 1 -2.95 17.09 -15.47
CA GLY A 1 -3.95 16.11 -15.03
C GLY A 1 -3.21 14.89 -14.53
N TYR A 2 -3.78 14.12 -13.62
CA TYR A 2 -3.13 12.92 -13.08
C TYR A 2 -3.86 11.66 -13.55
N TYR A 3 -3.09 10.61 -13.82
CA TYR A 3 -3.58 9.25 -13.98
C TYR A 3 -3.52 8.56 -12.62
N VAL A 4 -4.56 7.79 -12.32
CA VAL A 4 -4.64 6.94 -11.12
C VAL A 4 -4.82 5.51 -11.59
N GLY A 5 -4.07 4.60 -10.99
CA GLY A 5 -4.15 3.17 -11.28
C GLY A 5 -4.14 2.34 -10.01
N GLU A 6 -4.76 1.18 -10.08
CA GLU A 6 -4.83 0.20 -9.01
C GLU A 6 -4.36 -1.16 -9.50
N VAL A 7 -3.93 -2.02 -8.56
CA VAL A 7 -3.58 -3.41 -8.84
C VAL A 7 -4.64 -4.29 -8.17
N PRO A 8 -5.62 -4.85 -8.91
CA PRO A 8 -6.73 -5.61 -8.32
C PRO A 8 -6.30 -6.80 -7.47
N GLN A 9 -5.16 -7.40 -7.80
CA GLN A 9 -4.57 -8.53 -7.09
C GLN A 9 -3.96 -8.12 -5.74
N LEU A 10 -3.58 -6.85 -5.57
CA LEU A 10 -3.01 -6.30 -4.35
C LEU A 10 -3.99 -5.28 -3.76
N ARG A 11 -4.85 -5.77 -2.86
CA ARG A 11 -5.90 -4.95 -2.27
C ARG A 11 -5.28 -3.77 -1.51
N GLY A 12 -5.63 -2.55 -1.93
CA GLY A 12 -5.08 -1.33 -1.33
C GLY A 12 -3.88 -0.73 -2.07
N CYS A 13 -3.37 -1.40 -3.12
CA CYS A 13 -2.28 -0.88 -3.94
C CYS A 13 -2.82 0.10 -4.99
N TYR A 14 -2.65 1.40 -4.69
CA TYR A 14 -2.98 2.50 -5.58
C TYR A 14 -1.74 3.34 -5.85
N SER A 15 -1.65 3.90 -7.06
CA SER A 15 -0.61 4.87 -7.40
C SER A 15 -1.12 5.89 -8.39
N GLN A 16 -0.35 6.96 -8.58
CA GLN A 16 -0.68 8.08 -9.45
C GLN A 16 0.54 8.59 -10.21
N GLY A 17 0.32 9.24 -11.36
CA GLY A 17 1.39 9.87 -12.16
C GLY A 17 0.84 10.91 -13.13
N GLU A 18 1.66 11.86 -13.58
CA GLU A 18 1.28 12.89 -14.55
C GLU A 18 1.18 12.33 -15.97
N THR A 19 1.88 11.22 -16.22
CA THR A 19 1.85 10.44 -17.46
C THR A 19 1.56 8.96 -17.19
N ILE A 20 1.14 8.23 -18.23
CA ILE A 20 0.96 6.77 -18.14
C ILE A 20 2.28 6.08 -17.80
N ASP A 21 3.40 6.50 -18.39
CA ASP A 21 4.71 5.91 -18.11
C ASP A 21 5.13 6.10 -16.65
N GLU A 22 4.88 7.28 -16.08
CA GLU A 22 5.12 7.57 -14.67
C GLU A 22 4.23 6.73 -13.76
N LEU A 23 2.92 6.64 -14.06
CA LEU A 23 2.01 5.78 -13.33
C LEU A 23 2.49 4.31 -13.33
N MET A 24 2.91 3.81 -14.49
CA MET A 24 3.38 2.43 -14.64
C MET A 24 4.70 2.18 -13.88
N LYS A 25 5.58 3.18 -13.79
CA LYS A 25 6.77 3.10 -12.95
C LYS A 25 6.38 3.05 -11.47
N ASN A 26 5.54 3.98 -11.02
CA ASN A 26 5.15 4.08 -9.62
C ASN A 26 4.35 2.85 -9.16
N ILE A 27 3.52 2.25 -10.03
CA ILE A 27 2.83 0.99 -9.73
C ILE A 27 3.82 -0.16 -9.49
N ARG A 28 4.88 -0.28 -10.30
CA ARG A 28 5.88 -1.35 -10.12
C ARG A 28 6.60 -1.22 -8.78
N GLU A 29 7.01 0.00 -8.42
CA GLU A 29 7.68 0.27 -7.15
C GLU A 29 6.78 -0.10 -5.95
N VAL A 30 5.49 0.23 -5.99
CA VAL A 30 4.55 -0.13 -4.91
C VAL A 30 4.30 -1.64 -4.86
N ILE A 31 4.21 -2.32 -6.01
CA ILE A 31 4.10 -3.79 -6.05
C ILE A 31 5.31 -4.46 -5.39
N GLU A 32 6.52 -4.00 -5.73
CA GLU A 32 7.77 -4.53 -5.16
C GLU A 32 7.77 -4.36 -3.64
N LEU A 33 7.43 -3.16 -3.15
CA LEU A 33 7.30 -2.89 -1.71
C LEU A 33 6.27 -3.81 -1.03
N CYS A 34 5.08 -4.00 -1.63
CA CYS A 34 4.07 -4.89 -1.07
C CYS A 34 4.52 -6.35 -0.97
N LEU A 35 5.34 -6.82 -1.90
CA LEU A 35 5.85 -8.19 -1.91
C LEU A 35 7.04 -8.37 -0.95
N GLU A 36 7.81 -7.31 -0.71
CA GLU A 36 8.87 -7.29 0.32
C GLU A 36 8.27 -7.33 1.74
N ASP A 37 7.13 -6.65 1.95
CA ASP A 37 6.41 -6.59 3.24
C ASP A 37 5.44 -7.77 3.46
N ASP A 38 5.35 -8.75 2.54
CA ASP A 38 4.47 -9.93 2.67
C ASP A 38 5.06 -10.96 3.65
N ASN A 39 5.51 -10.48 4.81
CA ASN A 39 5.92 -11.28 5.95
C ASN A 39 4.63 -11.71 6.67
N PRO A 40 4.32 -13.02 6.76
CA PRO A 40 3.08 -13.51 7.38
C PRO A 40 2.96 -13.19 8.89
N GLU A 41 3.99 -12.58 9.49
CA GLU A 41 4.02 -12.11 10.87
C GLU A 41 3.36 -10.74 11.07
N ASP A 42 3.10 -9.95 10.01
CA ASP A 42 2.48 -8.61 10.07
C ASP A 42 0.94 -8.63 10.10
N VAL A 43 0.36 -9.73 10.56
CA VAL A 43 -1.04 -9.73 11.00
C VAL A 43 -1.18 -8.81 12.20
N SER A 44 -2.12 -7.87 12.14
CA SER A 44 -2.35 -6.88 13.20
C SER A 44 -2.51 -7.56 14.56
N LYS A 45 -1.44 -7.53 15.36
CA LYS A 45 -1.42 -8.13 16.69
C LYS A 45 -2.11 -7.19 17.65
N PHE A 46 -3.17 -7.66 18.30
CA PHE A 46 -3.80 -6.91 19.37
C PHE A 46 -2.77 -6.66 20.49
N VAL A 47 -2.42 -5.40 20.73
CA VAL A 47 -1.40 -4.99 21.71
C VAL A 47 -2.00 -4.79 23.11
N GLY A 48 -3.26 -4.36 23.21
CA GLY A 48 -3.96 -4.16 24.48
C GLY A 48 -4.94 -2.98 24.46
N ILE A 49 -5.63 -2.76 25.57
CA ILE A 49 -6.50 -1.60 25.80
C ILE A 49 -5.95 -0.86 27.02
N GLU A 50 -5.65 0.43 26.88
CA GLU A 50 -5.28 1.31 28.00
C GLU A 50 -6.40 2.31 28.27
N LYS A 51 -6.77 2.44 29.55
CA LYS A 51 -7.85 3.32 29.98
C LYS A 51 -7.25 4.66 30.42
N VAL A 52 -7.45 5.71 29.62
CA VAL A 52 -7.01 7.07 29.93
C VAL A 52 -8.14 7.83 30.64
N SER A 53 -7.83 8.50 31.75
CA SER A 53 -8.74 9.40 32.48
C SER A 53 -8.20 10.83 32.46
N ILE A 54 -9.10 11.81 32.29
CA ILE A 54 -8.82 13.25 32.33
C ILE A 54 -8.86 13.75 33.78
#